data_AF-T1F428-F1
#
_entry.id   AF-T1F428-F1
#
_cell.length_a   1.000
_cell.length_b   1.000
_cell.length_c   1.000
_cell.angle_alpha   90.00
_cell.angle_beta   90.00
_cell.angle_gamma   90.00
#
_symmetry.space_group_name_H-M   'P 1'
#
loop_
_entity.id
_entity.type
_entity.pdbx_description
1 polymer ?
#
loop_
_entity_poly.entity_id
_entity_poly.type
_entity_poly.pdbx_seq_one_letter_code
_entity_poly.pdbx_strand_id
1 'polypeptide(L)'
;MAIGGIDKQETVRLRKRQARQFERSMKGVKKFCSTQSSNIVSTALDEDETHINFPKTNLATETLLTNLSFTITPTTTFANRNLLQLPTLAKVCDRYRLSTRSAAAVASAVLVDVSLDSNEDSTLVIDKNKVHRAVSKARKNIFQNISELSLNSIYFDGRKDKTLVNKKIGVRYHRKVVLEEHISILSEPNSIFLGHTSPCRGTAKEIFTSIITLLKNRNYNLNDVICVGCDGTATNTGWKGGVIKYLEEYLDRPLQWCVCMLHANELPFRHLFLALDGCSSGPREYSGPIGKQLATCENKTTLLFQPLTGNLPDLTKNVVNELSTDQKYLNEICQAVLTGCCSPELANRQPGNLSHSRWLTCANRLLRLYVSTPDPSESLQILVEYVVKVYAPIWFSIKQKTSFKDGAKHIFNLILFSRYLPTNLRTIVDSVIERNAFYAHPENLLVSMLFDDRDYIRELACRRIIKARNTDNGFKQRIFKTPKLNFSAKDYTEIISWQECQVTVPPVLRDVTNDELKKMAKDGSLKIVDFPCHTQSVERCVKLITEASQSVTNVNSKDGFVRTTLQSRAEFPIFGHKNKLKF
;
A
#
# COMPACT_ATOMS: atom_id res chain seq x y z
N MET A 1 -34.37 -65.04 -14.75
CA MET A 1 -34.69 -63.67 -15.22
C MET A 1 -34.33 -62.68 -14.13
N ALA A 2 -33.78 -61.50 -14.39
CA ALA A 2 -33.34 -60.92 -15.66
C ALA A 2 -31.98 -60.21 -15.50
N ILE A 3 -31.22 -60.08 -16.59
CA ILE A 3 -29.93 -59.37 -16.64
C ILE A 3 -30.19 -57.94 -17.14
N GLY A 4 -29.67 -56.92 -16.46
CA GLY A 4 -29.67 -55.54 -16.97
C GLY A 4 -29.31 -54.51 -15.91
N GLY A 5 -28.33 -53.64 -16.19
CA GLY A 5 -27.91 -52.60 -15.24
C GLY A 5 -26.46 -52.11 -15.32
N ILE A 6 -25.70 -52.45 -16.37
CA ILE A 6 -24.30 -52.00 -16.52
C ILE A 6 -24.24 -50.47 -16.63
N ASP A 7 -23.44 -49.81 -15.78
CA ASP A 7 -23.25 -48.36 -15.84
C ASP A 7 -22.66 -47.93 -17.19
N LYS A 8 -23.44 -47.14 -17.93
CA LYS A 8 -23.05 -46.56 -19.22
C LYS A 8 -21.88 -45.59 -19.08
N GLN A 9 -21.74 -44.88 -17.96
CA GLN A 9 -20.64 -43.92 -17.76
C GLN A 9 -19.30 -44.62 -17.61
N GLU A 10 -19.16 -45.54 -16.66
CA GLU A 10 -17.90 -46.27 -16.46
C GLU A 10 -17.58 -47.20 -17.65
N THR A 11 -18.58 -47.75 -18.35
CA THR A 11 -18.38 -48.49 -19.62
C THR A 11 -17.77 -47.59 -20.72
N VAL A 12 -18.29 -46.36 -20.90
CA VAL A 12 -17.73 -45.39 -21.84
C VAL A 12 -16.32 -44.96 -21.41
N ARG A 13 -16.07 -44.85 -20.11
CA ARG A 13 -14.75 -44.51 -19.55
C ARG A 13 -13.72 -45.60 -19.77
N LEU A 14 -14.09 -46.87 -19.59
CA LEU A 14 -13.24 -48.04 -19.86
C LEU A 14 -12.91 -48.16 -21.35
N ARG A 15 -13.90 -48.03 -22.25
CA ARG A 15 -13.67 -48.00 -23.71
C ARG A 15 -12.72 -46.85 -24.10
N LYS A 16 -12.93 -45.64 -23.57
CA LYS A 16 -12.03 -44.49 -23.81
C LYS A 16 -10.63 -44.68 -23.21
N ARG A 17 -10.46 -45.50 -22.17
CA ARG A 17 -9.15 -45.89 -21.62
C ARG A 17 -8.43 -46.90 -22.51
N GLN A 18 -9.13 -47.95 -22.96
CA GLN A 18 -8.59 -48.97 -23.86
C GLN A 18 -8.17 -48.38 -25.21
N ALA A 19 -9.00 -47.54 -25.84
CA ALA A 19 -8.66 -46.87 -27.10
C ALA A 19 -7.36 -46.03 -26.99
N ARG A 20 -7.19 -45.28 -25.89
CA ARG A 20 -5.96 -44.51 -25.62
C ARG A 20 -4.73 -45.36 -25.35
N GLN A 21 -4.91 -46.62 -24.93
CA GLN A 21 -3.82 -47.57 -24.73
C GLN A 21 -3.39 -48.19 -26.07
N PHE A 22 -4.35 -48.51 -26.94
CA PHE A 22 -4.11 -48.95 -28.32
C PHE A 22 -3.47 -47.88 -29.21
N GLU A 23 -3.92 -46.63 -29.11
CA GLU A 23 -3.25 -45.49 -29.78
C GLU A 23 -1.77 -45.36 -29.39
N ARG A 24 -1.42 -45.70 -28.14
CA ARG A 24 -0.05 -45.56 -27.63
C ARG A 24 0.89 -46.65 -28.15
N SER A 25 0.43 -47.89 -28.34
CA SER A 25 1.24 -48.91 -29.01
C SER A 25 1.39 -48.58 -30.51
N MET A 26 0.31 -48.19 -31.19
CA MET A 26 0.34 -47.77 -32.60
C MET A 26 1.32 -46.60 -32.86
N LYS A 27 1.37 -45.61 -31.95
CA LYS A 27 2.31 -44.47 -32.04
C LYS A 27 3.77 -44.85 -31.73
N GLY A 28 4.03 -46.02 -31.13
CA GLY A 28 5.38 -46.59 -31.05
C GLY A 28 5.84 -47.13 -32.41
N VAL A 29 4.99 -47.91 -33.09
CA VAL A 29 5.33 -48.57 -34.37
C VAL A 29 5.57 -47.57 -35.51
N LYS A 30 4.73 -46.54 -35.64
CA LYS A 30 4.87 -45.53 -36.71
C LYS A 30 6.16 -44.69 -36.64
N LYS A 31 6.94 -44.73 -35.56
CA LYS A 31 8.20 -43.98 -35.45
C LYS A 31 9.41 -44.69 -36.07
N PHE A 32 9.25 -45.92 -36.58
CA PHE A 32 10.33 -46.73 -37.12
C PHE A 32 10.37 -46.80 -38.66
N CYS A 33 9.42 -46.20 -39.37
CA CYS A 33 9.19 -46.42 -40.80
C CYS A 33 9.00 -45.12 -41.62
N SER A 34 9.71 -44.04 -41.27
CA SER A 34 9.62 -42.76 -41.96
C SER A 34 10.97 -42.02 -41.99
N THR A 35 11.99 -42.67 -42.55
CA THR A 35 13.34 -42.13 -42.74
C THR A 35 13.86 -42.41 -44.16
N GLN A 36 13.21 -41.84 -45.18
CA GLN A 36 13.71 -41.67 -46.55
C GLN A 36 12.81 -40.72 -47.35
N SER A 37 13.44 -39.79 -48.11
CA SER A 37 12.95 -39.01 -49.28
C SER A 37 11.60 -38.24 -49.23
N SER A 38 11.27 -37.40 -50.23
CA SER A 38 11.85 -36.07 -50.55
C SER A 38 11.07 -35.38 -51.70
N ASN A 39 10.83 -34.06 -51.61
CA ASN A 39 10.56 -33.03 -52.65
C ASN A 39 9.73 -33.34 -53.94
N ILE A 40 8.81 -32.43 -54.34
CA ILE A 40 8.68 -31.75 -55.68
C ILE A 40 7.35 -30.94 -55.79
N VAL A 41 7.14 -30.18 -56.88
CA VAL A 41 6.28 -28.98 -57.06
C VAL A 41 5.41 -29.04 -58.34
N SER A 42 4.18 -28.46 -58.32
CA SER A 42 3.40 -27.86 -59.47
C SER A 42 2.03 -27.33 -58.95
N THR A 43 1.49 -26.11 -59.22
CA THR A 43 0.97 -25.41 -60.45
C THR A 43 -0.35 -26.02 -61.03
N ALA A 44 -1.35 -25.30 -61.57
CA ALA A 44 -1.56 -23.86 -61.87
C ALA A 44 -3.06 -23.54 -62.24
N LEU A 45 -3.46 -22.24 -62.24
CA LEU A 45 -4.51 -21.49 -63.02
C LEU A 45 -5.99 -22.01 -63.00
N ASP A 46 -7.09 -21.25 -62.75
CA ASP A 46 -7.58 -19.89 -63.15
C ASP A 46 -8.14 -19.85 -64.61
N GLU A 47 -9.16 -19.08 -65.08
CA GLU A 47 -9.97 -17.93 -64.55
C GLU A 47 -11.40 -18.26 -63.95
N ASP A 48 -12.63 -17.72 -64.24
CA ASP A 48 -13.34 -17.04 -65.38
C ASP A 48 -14.61 -16.18 -64.92
N GLU A 49 -15.42 -15.56 -65.82
CA GLU A 49 -16.52 -14.55 -65.59
C GLU A 49 -17.99 -15.07 -65.34
N THR A 50 -18.96 -14.32 -64.75
CA THR A 50 -19.86 -13.32 -65.42
C THR A 50 -20.88 -12.60 -64.46
N HIS A 51 -21.56 -11.54 -64.94
CA HIS A 51 -22.38 -10.56 -64.18
C HIS A 51 -23.82 -10.95 -63.74
N ILE A 52 -24.34 -10.24 -62.71
CA ILE A 52 -25.76 -9.77 -62.56
C ILE A 52 -25.81 -8.56 -61.58
N ASN A 53 -26.86 -7.73 -61.61
CA ASN A 53 -26.94 -6.40 -60.95
C ASN A 53 -27.93 -6.32 -59.75
N PHE A 54 -27.75 -5.31 -58.89
CA PHE A 54 -28.46 -5.07 -57.61
C PHE A 54 -29.89 -4.50 -57.74
N PRO A 55 -30.67 -4.46 -56.63
CA PRO A 55 -30.81 -3.17 -55.93
C PRO A 55 -30.95 -3.21 -54.38
N LYS A 56 -30.20 -2.31 -53.70
CA LYS A 56 -30.58 -1.59 -52.44
C LYS A 56 -30.71 -2.42 -51.14
N THR A 57 -30.38 -1.94 -49.93
CA THR A 57 -29.79 -0.66 -49.43
C THR A 57 -29.22 -0.87 -48.01
N ASN A 58 -28.13 -0.19 -47.64
CA ASN A 58 -27.93 0.55 -46.35
C ASN A 58 -26.45 0.89 -46.08
N LEU A 59 -25.96 1.98 -46.70
CA LEU A 59 -24.59 2.48 -46.58
C LEU A 59 -24.38 3.24 -45.26
N ALA A 60 -24.08 2.52 -44.16
CA ALA A 60 -23.71 3.14 -42.87
C ALA A 60 -22.90 2.23 -41.92
N THR A 61 -23.09 0.92 -41.94
CA THR A 61 -22.57 -0.02 -40.93
C THR A 61 -21.17 -0.56 -41.24
N GLU A 62 -20.74 -0.58 -42.50
CA GLU A 62 -19.50 -1.25 -42.93
C GLU A 62 -18.22 -0.49 -42.49
N THR A 63 -18.29 0.84 -42.38
CA THR A 63 -17.12 1.72 -42.13
C THR A 63 -16.54 1.59 -40.70
N LEU A 64 -17.19 0.85 -39.80
CA LEU A 64 -16.73 0.61 -38.42
C LEU A 64 -16.08 -0.77 -38.22
N LEU A 65 -16.27 -1.71 -39.15
CA LEU A 65 -15.74 -3.08 -39.04
C LEU A 65 -14.34 -3.23 -39.66
N THR A 66 -13.99 -2.40 -40.65
CA THR A 66 -12.72 -2.46 -41.40
C THR A 66 -11.47 -2.19 -40.55
N ASN A 67 -11.59 -1.42 -39.47
CA ASN A 67 -10.49 -1.12 -38.55
C ASN A 67 -10.21 -2.21 -37.50
N LEU A 68 -10.93 -3.35 -37.54
CA LEU A 68 -10.65 -4.56 -36.75
C LEU A 68 -10.01 -5.67 -37.61
N SER A 69 -9.20 -5.27 -38.59
CA SER A 69 -8.49 -6.13 -39.55
C SER A 69 -7.34 -6.92 -38.91
N PHE A 70 -7.68 -7.91 -38.08
CA PHE A 70 -6.78 -9.01 -37.75
C PHE A 70 -6.45 -9.78 -39.03
N THR A 71 -5.22 -9.68 -39.52
CA THR A 71 -4.73 -10.41 -40.69
C THR A 71 -4.57 -11.90 -40.39
N ILE A 72 -5.67 -12.65 -40.48
CA ILE A 72 -5.68 -14.11 -40.46
C ILE A 72 -5.66 -14.61 -41.92
N THR A 73 -4.46 -14.82 -42.45
CA THR A 73 -4.30 -15.59 -43.70
C THR A 73 -4.76 -17.02 -43.49
N PRO A 74 -5.76 -17.54 -44.25
CA PRO A 74 -6.39 -18.82 -43.96
C PRO A 74 -5.51 -20.01 -44.39
N THR A 75 -4.54 -20.39 -43.56
CA THR A 75 -3.77 -21.63 -43.73
C THR A 75 -4.47 -22.81 -43.06
N THR A 76 -4.76 -23.84 -43.84
CA THR A 76 -5.69 -24.93 -43.52
C THR A 76 -5.14 -25.94 -42.51
N THR A 77 -5.25 -25.63 -41.21
CA THR A 77 -5.24 -26.64 -40.14
C THR A 77 -6.28 -26.33 -39.06
N PHE A 78 -6.99 -27.36 -38.57
CA PHE A 78 -7.98 -27.22 -37.49
C PHE A 78 -7.30 -26.87 -36.14
N ALA A 79 -7.16 -25.57 -35.89
CA ALA A 79 -6.59 -25.02 -34.66
C ALA A 79 -7.59 -25.10 -33.48
N ASN A 80 -7.90 -26.33 -33.01
CA ASN A 80 -8.74 -26.63 -31.84
C ASN A 80 -8.10 -26.19 -30.49
N ARG A 81 -7.57 -24.97 -30.42
CA ARG A 81 -6.81 -24.40 -29.30
C ARG A 81 -7.00 -22.89 -29.23
N ASN A 82 -7.85 -22.43 -28.31
CA ASN A 82 -8.05 -21.00 -28.01
C ASN A 82 -6.72 -20.26 -27.70
N LEU A 83 -6.17 -19.52 -28.67
CA LEU A 83 -4.87 -18.82 -28.57
C LEU A 83 -4.94 -17.47 -27.83
N LEU A 84 -6.14 -16.90 -27.66
CA LEU A 84 -6.39 -15.56 -27.08
C LEU A 84 -5.53 -15.29 -25.82
N GLN A 85 -4.73 -14.23 -25.83
CA GLN A 85 -3.98 -13.80 -24.66
C GLN A 85 -4.88 -12.96 -23.74
N LEU A 86 -4.79 -13.18 -22.43
CA LEU A 86 -5.66 -12.54 -21.43
C LEU A 86 -4.88 -11.69 -20.40
N PRO A 87 -3.93 -10.80 -20.80
CA PRO A 87 -3.09 -10.08 -19.85
C PRO A 87 -3.90 -9.08 -19.01
N THR A 88 -4.82 -8.34 -19.61
CA THR A 88 -5.69 -7.37 -18.94
C THR A 88 -6.62 -8.06 -17.93
N LEU A 89 -7.32 -9.12 -18.37
CA LEU A 89 -8.16 -9.93 -17.48
C LEU A 89 -7.35 -10.53 -16.33
N ALA A 90 -6.13 -11.03 -16.59
CA ALA A 90 -5.25 -11.56 -15.55
C ALA A 90 -4.89 -10.50 -14.48
N LYS A 91 -4.58 -9.27 -14.90
CA LYS A 91 -4.31 -8.14 -14.00
C LYS A 91 -5.52 -7.75 -13.16
N VAL A 92 -6.71 -7.72 -13.78
CA VAL A 92 -8.00 -7.45 -13.13
C VAL A 92 -8.37 -8.57 -12.14
N CYS A 93 -8.07 -9.84 -12.46
CA CYS A 93 -8.34 -10.97 -11.57
C CYS A 93 -7.65 -10.83 -10.21
N ASP A 94 -6.36 -10.48 -10.18
CA ASP A 94 -5.63 -10.30 -8.93
C ASP A 94 -6.15 -9.09 -8.15
N ARG A 95 -6.29 -7.94 -8.82
CA ARG A 95 -6.76 -6.69 -8.20
C ARG A 95 -8.11 -6.81 -7.50
N TYR A 96 -9.05 -7.54 -8.08
CA TYR A 96 -10.40 -7.73 -7.53
C TYR A 96 -10.57 -9.11 -6.86
N ARG A 97 -9.47 -9.85 -6.63
CA ARG A 97 -9.46 -11.19 -6.00
C ARG A 97 -10.43 -12.20 -6.63
N LEU A 98 -10.65 -12.10 -7.93
CA LEU A 98 -11.56 -12.97 -8.67
C LEU A 98 -11.03 -14.41 -8.70
N SER A 99 -11.89 -15.38 -8.38
CA SER A 99 -11.53 -16.79 -8.57
C SER A 99 -11.39 -17.08 -10.07
N THR A 100 -10.50 -18.00 -10.45
CA THR A 100 -10.31 -18.37 -11.87
C THR A 100 -11.55 -19.05 -12.48
N ARG A 101 -12.53 -19.47 -11.67
CA ARG A 101 -13.85 -19.90 -12.14
C ARG A 101 -14.77 -18.70 -12.40
N SER A 102 -14.82 -17.75 -11.45
CA SER A 102 -15.64 -16.54 -11.54
C SER A 102 -15.21 -15.68 -12.73
N ALA A 103 -13.91 -15.45 -12.88
CA ALA A 103 -13.36 -14.68 -14.00
C ALA A 103 -13.53 -15.39 -15.37
N ALA A 104 -13.54 -16.73 -15.40
CA ALA A 104 -13.86 -17.49 -16.60
C ALA A 104 -15.34 -17.33 -16.98
N ALA A 105 -16.25 -17.51 -16.01
CA ALA A 105 -17.69 -17.35 -16.23
C ALA A 105 -18.07 -15.94 -16.70
N VAL A 106 -17.54 -14.90 -16.04
CA VAL A 106 -17.78 -13.49 -16.44
C VAL A 106 -17.20 -13.19 -17.81
N ALA A 107 -15.98 -13.65 -18.11
CA ALA A 107 -15.35 -13.37 -19.41
C ALA A 107 -16.06 -14.08 -20.57
N SER A 108 -16.47 -15.34 -20.41
CA SER A 108 -17.25 -16.05 -21.43
C SER A 108 -18.66 -15.48 -21.60
N ALA A 109 -19.33 -15.05 -20.52
CA ALA A 109 -20.64 -14.39 -20.61
C ALA A 109 -20.55 -13.11 -21.46
N VAL A 110 -19.54 -12.26 -21.22
CA VAL A 110 -19.30 -11.06 -22.03
C VAL A 110 -19.02 -11.39 -23.49
N LEU A 111 -18.30 -12.49 -23.80
CA LEU A 111 -18.06 -12.91 -25.20
C LEU A 111 -19.35 -13.34 -25.92
N VAL A 112 -20.30 -13.96 -25.21
CA VAL A 112 -21.64 -14.27 -25.74
C VAL A 112 -22.43 -12.98 -25.97
N ASP A 113 -22.45 -12.06 -24.98
CA ASP A 113 -23.15 -10.78 -25.09
C ASP A 113 -22.66 -9.91 -26.27
N VAL A 114 -21.35 -9.96 -26.59
CA VAL A 114 -20.79 -9.27 -27.77
C VAL A 114 -20.77 -10.11 -29.06
N SER A 115 -21.48 -11.25 -29.08
CA SER A 115 -21.59 -12.16 -30.24
C SER A 115 -20.26 -12.69 -30.80
N LEU A 116 -19.23 -12.83 -29.94
CA LEU A 116 -17.91 -13.38 -30.30
C LEU A 116 -17.74 -14.87 -29.95
N ASP A 117 -18.64 -15.45 -29.16
CA ASP A 117 -18.66 -16.88 -28.80
C ASP A 117 -20.08 -17.38 -29.11
N SER A 118 -20.25 -18.09 -30.23
CA SER A 118 -21.56 -18.55 -30.70
C SER A 118 -21.84 -19.99 -30.23
N ASN A 119 -23.10 -20.43 -30.30
CA ASN A 119 -23.46 -21.82 -29.96
C ASN A 119 -22.81 -22.87 -30.90
N GLU A 120 -22.22 -22.44 -32.02
CA GLU A 120 -21.62 -23.31 -33.04
C GLU A 120 -20.07 -23.28 -33.02
N ASP A 121 -19.45 -22.13 -32.74
CA ASP A 121 -17.99 -21.98 -32.66
C ASP A 121 -17.49 -21.74 -31.22
N SER A 122 -17.26 -22.85 -30.51
CA SER A 122 -16.68 -22.85 -29.16
C SER A 122 -15.16 -22.61 -29.07
N THR A 123 -14.49 -22.14 -30.14
CA THR A 123 -13.03 -21.94 -30.13
C THR A 123 -12.58 -20.79 -29.22
N LEU A 124 -13.45 -19.83 -28.89
CA LEU A 124 -13.12 -18.67 -28.07
C LEU A 124 -13.44 -18.82 -26.57
N VAL A 125 -14.18 -19.86 -26.17
CA VAL A 125 -14.53 -20.18 -24.77
C VAL A 125 -13.36 -20.04 -23.79
N ILE A 126 -13.53 -19.20 -22.76
CA ILE A 126 -12.51 -18.94 -21.73
C ILE A 126 -12.65 -19.93 -20.57
N ASP A 127 -11.85 -21.00 -20.61
CA ASP A 127 -11.80 -22.01 -19.55
C ASP A 127 -11.06 -21.52 -18.28
N LYS A 128 -11.46 -22.02 -17.09
CA LYS A 128 -10.81 -21.68 -15.80
C LYS A 128 -9.30 -21.90 -15.79
N ASN A 129 -8.80 -22.87 -16.58
CA ASN A 129 -7.38 -23.17 -16.69
C ASN A 129 -6.66 -22.17 -17.60
N LYS A 130 -7.32 -21.60 -18.62
CA LYS A 130 -6.84 -20.49 -19.47
C LYS A 130 -6.66 -19.23 -18.64
N VAL A 131 -7.63 -18.86 -17.80
CA VAL A 131 -7.49 -17.77 -16.82
C VAL A 131 -6.35 -18.05 -15.85
N HIS A 132 -6.27 -19.26 -15.28
CA HIS A 132 -5.16 -19.64 -14.39
C HIS A 132 -3.79 -19.53 -15.07
N ARG A 133 -3.66 -19.97 -16.34
CA ARG A 133 -2.42 -19.81 -17.14
C ARG A 133 -2.09 -18.34 -17.36
N ALA A 134 -3.07 -17.49 -17.69
CA ALA A 134 -2.86 -16.07 -17.90
C ALA A 134 -2.42 -15.33 -16.62
N VAL A 135 -3.07 -15.58 -15.48
CA VAL A 135 -2.67 -15.05 -14.17
C VAL A 135 -1.28 -15.54 -13.78
N SER A 136 -0.98 -16.83 -14.00
CA SER A 136 0.35 -17.39 -13.73
C SER A 136 1.46 -16.82 -14.64
N LYS A 137 1.11 -16.39 -15.87
CA LYS A 137 2.02 -15.72 -16.81
C LYS A 137 2.25 -14.26 -16.39
N ALA A 138 1.18 -13.50 -16.13
CA ALA A 138 1.26 -12.11 -15.69
C ALA A 138 2.16 -11.94 -14.45
N ARG A 139 1.90 -12.74 -13.39
CA ARG A 139 2.70 -12.73 -12.16
C ARG A 139 4.18 -13.08 -12.36
N LYS A 140 4.53 -13.84 -13.41
CA LYS A 140 5.92 -14.22 -13.71
C LYS A 140 6.65 -13.15 -14.52
N ASN A 141 6.02 -12.66 -15.59
CA ASN A 141 6.63 -11.68 -16.50
C ASN A 141 7.03 -10.37 -15.79
N ILE A 142 6.28 -9.99 -14.76
CA ILE A 142 6.49 -8.78 -13.95
C ILE A 142 7.88 -8.71 -13.27
N PHE A 143 8.56 -9.84 -13.05
CA PHE A 143 9.90 -9.84 -12.44
C PHE A 143 11.02 -9.41 -13.40
N GLN A 144 10.74 -9.22 -14.68
CA GLN A 144 11.78 -9.00 -15.71
C GLN A 144 12.29 -7.54 -15.78
N ASN A 145 11.63 -6.57 -15.14
CA ASN A 145 11.88 -5.13 -15.32
C ASN A 145 12.31 -4.43 -14.01
N ILE A 146 13.12 -5.08 -13.16
CA ILE A 146 13.43 -4.58 -11.79
C ILE A 146 14.91 -4.13 -11.64
N SER A 147 15.81 -4.52 -12.54
CA SER A 147 17.27 -4.47 -12.36
C SER A 147 17.95 -3.09 -12.40
N GLU A 148 17.22 -2.00 -12.68
CA GLU A 148 17.79 -0.67 -12.95
C GLU A 148 17.40 0.40 -11.91
N LEU A 149 16.69 0.01 -10.85
CA LEU A 149 16.18 0.95 -9.83
C LEU A 149 17.18 1.16 -8.69
N SER A 150 17.73 2.38 -8.59
CA SER A 150 18.53 2.81 -7.45
C SER A 150 17.72 2.79 -6.14
N LEU A 151 18.37 2.35 -5.06
CA LEU A 151 17.70 2.12 -3.77
C LEU A 151 18.11 3.18 -2.75
N ASN A 152 17.52 4.38 -2.86
CA ASN A 152 17.84 5.50 -1.97
C ASN A 152 17.19 5.41 -0.58
N SER A 153 16.11 4.61 -0.40
CA SER A 153 15.47 4.44 0.91
C SER A 153 14.86 3.05 1.15
N ILE A 154 14.72 2.68 2.42
CA ILE A 154 14.03 1.45 2.86
C ILE A 154 12.87 1.86 3.79
N TYR A 155 11.64 1.76 3.28
CA TYR A 155 10.42 2.00 4.05
C TYR A 155 9.73 0.67 4.35
N PHE A 156 9.46 0.38 5.63
CA PHE A 156 8.91 -0.91 6.04
C PHE A 156 7.92 -0.84 7.21
N ASP A 157 6.97 -1.79 7.22
CA ASP A 157 5.90 -1.95 8.22
C ASP A 157 5.45 -3.42 8.25
N GLY A 158 4.91 -3.87 9.38
CA GLY A 158 4.69 -5.27 9.69
C GLY A 158 3.27 -5.61 10.17
N ARG A 159 2.77 -6.79 9.78
CA ARG A 159 1.47 -7.29 10.26
C ARG A 159 1.44 -8.80 10.41
N LYS A 160 0.78 -9.29 11.46
CA LYS A 160 0.46 -10.71 11.67
C LYS A 160 -0.88 -11.03 11.03
N ASP A 161 -0.87 -11.82 9.96
CA ASP A 161 -2.06 -12.12 9.16
C ASP A 161 -2.34 -13.63 9.02
N LYS A 162 -3.64 -13.94 8.95
CA LYS A 162 -4.14 -15.27 8.59
C LYS A 162 -3.71 -15.57 7.15
N THR A 163 -2.88 -16.58 6.99
CA THR A 163 -2.14 -16.86 5.76
C THR A 163 -2.36 -18.29 5.29
N LEU A 164 -2.62 -18.48 4.00
CA LEU A 164 -2.78 -19.80 3.40
C LEU A 164 -1.42 -20.43 3.09
N VAL A 165 -1.19 -21.64 3.60
CA VAL A 165 -0.01 -22.47 3.30
C VAL A 165 -0.41 -23.86 2.83
N ASN A 166 0.40 -24.46 1.96
CA ASN A 166 0.25 -25.84 1.52
C ASN A 166 1.19 -26.74 2.34
N LYS A 167 0.72 -27.31 3.47
CA LYS A 167 1.53 -28.25 4.25
C LYS A 167 1.50 -29.63 3.59
N LYS A 168 2.68 -30.21 3.35
CA LYS A 168 2.81 -31.62 2.96
C LYS A 168 2.53 -32.52 4.17
N ILE A 169 1.65 -33.50 4.01
CA ILE A 169 1.33 -34.51 5.03
C ILE A 169 1.38 -35.87 4.32
N GLY A 170 2.38 -36.69 4.66
CA GLY A 170 2.75 -37.86 3.86
C GLY A 170 3.05 -37.47 2.41
N VAL A 171 2.30 -38.03 1.46
CA VAL A 171 2.45 -37.78 0.02
C VAL A 171 1.58 -36.59 -0.47
N ARG A 172 0.56 -36.16 0.28
CA ARG A 172 -0.44 -35.18 -0.16
C ARG A 172 -0.14 -33.77 0.38
N TYR A 173 -0.55 -32.75 -0.36
CA TYR A 173 -0.52 -31.35 0.08
C TYR A 173 -1.89 -30.92 0.58
N HIS A 174 -1.95 -30.40 1.81
CA HIS A 174 -3.15 -29.92 2.45
C HIS A 174 -3.05 -28.41 2.67
N ARG A 175 -4.08 -27.67 2.25
CA ARG A 175 -4.18 -26.23 2.49
C ARG A 175 -4.57 -25.99 3.95
N LYS A 176 -3.77 -25.23 4.69
CA LYS A 176 -4.02 -24.82 6.07
C LYS A 176 -3.93 -23.29 6.18
N VAL A 177 -4.68 -22.69 7.12
CA VAL A 177 -4.46 -21.31 7.57
C VAL A 177 -3.50 -21.33 8.76
N VAL A 178 -2.49 -20.49 8.72
CA VAL A 178 -1.56 -20.20 9.83
C VAL A 178 -1.56 -18.69 10.14
N LEU A 179 -1.03 -18.28 11.28
CA LEU A 179 -0.71 -16.89 11.55
C LEU A 179 0.77 -16.68 11.19
N GLU A 180 1.03 -15.88 10.16
CA GLU A 180 2.39 -15.49 9.74
C GLU A 180 2.56 -13.99 9.93
N GLU A 181 3.77 -13.58 10.33
CA GLU A 181 4.19 -12.18 10.36
C GLU A 181 4.73 -11.81 8.98
N HIS A 182 4.25 -10.72 8.39
CA HIS A 182 4.69 -10.22 7.09
C HIS A 182 5.18 -8.79 7.21
N ILE A 183 6.40 -8.54 6.76
CA ILE A 183 6.99 -7.21 6.63
C ILE A 183 6.91 -6.81 5.15
N SER A 184 6.27 -5.67 4.87
CA SER A 184 6.23 -5.06 3.53
C SER A 184 7.38 -4.08 3.40
N ILE A 185 8.04 -4.02 2.23
CA ILE A 185 9.18 -3.14 1.99
C ILE A 185 9.02 -2.35 0.67
N LEU A 186 9.22 -1.03 0.76
CA LEU A 186 9.13 -0.08 -0.35
C LEU A 186 10.35 0.85 -0.37
N SER A 187 10.57 1.52 -1.50
CA SER A 187 11.43 2.70 -1.63
C SER A 187 10.56 3.93 -1.89
N GLU A 188 10.75 4.98 -1.10
CA GLU A 188 10.08 6.28 -1.20
C GLU A 188 11.05 7.34 -1.76
N PRO A 189 10.57 8.44 -2.38
CA PRO A 189 9.18 8.93 -2.44
C PRO A 189 8.27 8.29 -3.51
N ASN A 190 8.83 7.46 -4.40
CA ASN A 190 8.08 6.90 -5.53
C ASN A 190 7.20 5.68 -5.15
N SER A 191 7.10 5.33 -3.86
CA SER A 191 6.32 4.21 -3.32
C SER A 191 6.52 2.88 -4.06
N ILE A 192 7.76 2.61 -4.44
CA ILE A 192 8.16 1.46 -5.27
C ILE A 192 8.20 0.21 -4.39
N PHE A 193 7.39 -0.81 -4.71
CA PHE A 193 7.40 -2.08 -3.98
C PHE A 193 8.67 -2.89 -4.25
N LEU A 194 9.53 -2.99 -3.23
CA LEU A 194 10.78 -3.76 -3.27
C LEU A 194 10.52 -5.24 -3.00
N GLY A 195 9.58 -5.54 -2.09
CA GLY A 195 9.13 -6.90 -1.81
C GLY A 195 8.45 -7.05 -0.45
N HIS A 196 8.24 -8.31 -0.06
CA HIS A 196 7.78 -8.66 1.27
C HIS A 196 8.54 -9.88 1.79
N THR A 197 8.68 -9.96 3.11
CA THR A 197 9.38 -11.05 3.81
C THR A 197 8.58 -11.49 5.03
N SER A 198 8.81 -12.72 5.50
CA SER A 198 8.07 -13.32 6.62
C SER A 198 9.04 -13.80 7.70
N PRO A 199 9.44 -12.95 8.66
CA PRO A 199 10.42 -13.30 9.68
C PRO A 199 9.89 -14.39 10.62
N CYS A 200 10.78 -15.24 11.12
CA CYS A 200 10.41 -16.32 12.06
C CYS A 200 9.86 -15.79 13.39
N ARG A 201 10.24 -14.56 13.78
CA ARG A 201 9.74 -13.83 14.94
C ARG A 201 9.77 -12.32 14.66
N GLY A 202 8.80 -11.56 15.17
CA GLY A 202 8.82 -10.09 15.17
C GLY A 202 9.82 -9.45 16.14
N THR A 203 11.04 -9.98 16.23
CA THR A 203 12.14 -9.30 16.94
C THR A 203 12.92 -8.45 15.94
N ALA A 204 13.49 -7.34 16.43
CA ALA A 204 14.23 -6.39 15.59
C ALA A 204 15.33 -7.06 14.74
N LYS A 205 16.09 -8.00 15.31
CA LYS A 205 17.17 -8.72 14.62
C LYS A 205 16.66 -9.69 13.54
N GLU A 206 15.54 -10.37 13.79
CA GLU A 206 14.90 -11.27 12.81
C GLU A 206 14.29 -10.48 11.65
N ILE A 207 13.62 -9.35 11.95
CA ILE A 207 13.08 -8.42 10.94
C ILE A 207 14.22 -7.85 10.08
N PHE A 208 15.27 -7.31 10.70
CA PHE A 208 16.49 -6.83 10.03
C PHE A 208 17.11 -7.90 9.10
N THR A 209 17.33 -9.11 9.62
CA THR A 209 17.94 -10.22 8.86
C THR A 209 17.06 -10.61 7.67
N SER A 210 15.74 -10.59 7.84
CA SER A 210 14.76 -10.91 6.81
C SER A 210 14.66 -9.83 5.72
N ILE A 211 14.86 -8.55 6.09
CA ILE A 211 14.96 -7.40 5.17
C ILE A 211 16.24 -7.51 4.33
N ILE A 212 17.40 -7.63 4.97
CA ILE A 212 18.70 -7.70 4.27
C ILE A 212 18.77 -8.93 3.35
N THR A 213 18.30 -10.09 3.81
CA THR A 213 18.24 -11.30 2.97
C THR A 213 17.37 -11.10 1.73
N LEU A 214 16.20 -10.46 1.87
CA LEU A 214 15.32 -10.20 0.74
C LEU A 214 15.94 -9.22 -0.28
N LEU A 215 16.59 -8.15 0.19
CA LEU A 215 17.19 -7.15 -0.68
C LEU A 215 18.42 -7.70 -1.42
N LYS A 216 19.28 -8.46 -0.73
CA LYS A 216 20.40 -9.19 -1.34
C LYS A 216 19.93 -10.20 -2.40
N ASN A 217 18.90 -10.99 -2.08
CA ASN A 217 18.34 -11.97 -3.02
C ASN A 217 17.62 -11.34 -4.24
N ARG A 218 17.54 -10.01 -4.31
CA ARG A 218 17.02 -9.22 -5.45
C ARG A 218 18.09 -8.32 -6.07
N ASN A 219 19.36 -8.51 -5.70
CA ASN A 219 20.53 -7.77 -6.20
C ASN A 219 20.44 -6.24 -6.04
N TYR A 220 19.69 -5.73 -5.06
CA TYR A 220 19.66 -4.28 -4.79
C TYR A 220 20.99 -3.82 -4.17
N ASN A 221 21.55 -2.73 -4.70
CA ASN A 221 22.65 -2.03 -4.03
C ASN A 221 22.16 -1.42 -2.70
N LEU A 222 22.94 -1.57 -1.63
CA LEU A 222 22.64 -1.02 -0.30
C LEU A 222 23.53 0.18 0.06
N ASN A 223 24.51 0.52 -0.78
CA ASN A 223 25.43 1.64 -0.56
C ASN A 223 24.72 2.99 -0.77
N ASP A 224 23.72 3.04 -1.66
CA ASP A 224 22.98 4.25 -2.04
C ASP A 224 21.85 4.58 -1.06
N VAL A 225 21.53 3.67 -0.13
CA VAL A 225 20.49 3.87 0.89
C VAL A 225 20.92 5.02 1.81
N ILE A 226 20.13 6.09 1.88
CA ILE A 226 20.37 7.22 2.78
C ILE A 226 19.26 7.42 3.81
N CYS A 227 18.11 6.77 3.65
CA CYS A 227 16.93 6.96 4.49
C CYS A 227 16.24 5.63 4.86
N VAL A 228 15.72 5.54 6.08
CA VAL A 228 14.86 4.46 6.56
C VAL A 228 13.58 5.04 7.16
N GLY A 229 12.42 4.46 6.83
CA GLY A 229 11.12 4.90 7.34
C GLY A 229 10.27 3.73 7.86
N CYS A 230 9.64 3.93 9.02
CA CYS A 230 8.87 2.90 9.73
C CYS A 230 7.94 3.54 10.78
N ASP A 231 7.19 2.72 11.51
CA ASP A 231 6.48 3.20 12.70
C ASP A 231 7.43 3.59 13.85
N GLY A 232 6.87 4.17 14.92
CA GLY A 232 7.63 4.61 16.09
C GLY A 232 7.95 3.52 17.11
N THR A 233 7.67 2.23 16.84
CA THR A 233 7.80 1.18 17.87
C THR A 233 9.26 0.90 18.23
N ALA A 234 9.49 0.56 19.50
CA ALA A 234 10.83 0.26 20.01
C ALA A 234 11.53 -0.91 19.28
N THR A 235 10.77 -1.82 18.67
CA THR A 235 11.30 -2.86 17.78
C THR A 235 12.00 -2.28 16.55
N ASN A 236 11.50 -1.15 16.03
CA ASN A 236 12.04 -0.50 14.85
C ASN A 236 13.06 0.59 15.22
N THR A 237 12.73 1.45 16.19
CA THR A 237 13.47 2.67 16.56
C THR A 237 14.38 2.53 17.80
N GLY A 238 14.49 1.34 18.40
CA GLY A 238 15.26 1.13 19.63
C GLY A 238 16.77 1.41 19.48
N TRP A 239 17.29 2.43 20.15
CA TRP A 239 18.69 2.89 20.02
C TRP A 239 19.79 1.88 20.36
N LYS A 240 19.46 0.79 21.07
CA LYS A 240 20.37 -0.33 21.41
C LYS A 240 20.25 -1.56 20.52
N GLY A 241 19.26 -1.63 19.61
CA GLY A 241 18.97 -2.88 18.89
C GLY A 241 17.57 -2.96 18.29
N GLY A 242 17.03 -1.85 17.81
CA GLY A 242 15.90 -1.81 16.88
C GLY A 242 16.36 -2.03 15.45
N VAL A 243 15.43 -2.28 14.52
CA VAL A 243 15.73 -2.58 13.10
C VAL A 243 16.64 -1.51 12.48
N ILE A 244 16.41 -0.22 12.71
CA ILE A 244 17.24 0.83 12.10
C ILE A 244 18.68 0.78 12.64
N LYS A 245 18.87 0.53 13.94
CA LYS A 245 20.22 0.43 14.53
C LYS A 245 21.02 -0.72 13.93
N TYR A 246 20.38 -1.87 13.67
CA TYR A 246 21.03 -2.99 12.96
C TYR A 246 21.32 -2.66 11.48
N LEU A 247 20.49 -1.85 10.82
CA LEU A 247 20.79 -1.37 9.45
C LEU A 247 22.00 -0.41 9.43
N GLU A 248 22.11 0.50 10.40
CA GLU A 248 23.26 1.40 10.53
C GLU A 248 24.56 0.64 10.89
N GLU A 249 24.47 -0.37 11.77
CA GLU A 249 25.58 -1.29 12.07
C GLU A 249 26.02 -2.10 10.84
N TYR A 250 25.07 -2.62 10.06
CA TYR A 250 25.35 -3.43 8.88
C TYR A 250 25.96 -2.63 7.72
N LEU A 251 25.70 -1.33 7.64
CA LEU A 251 26.21 -0.43 6.58
C LEU A 251 27.42 0.40 7.04
N ASP A 252 27.89 0.22 8.28
CA ASP A 252 28.95 1.00 8.97
C ASP A 252 28.80 2.53 8.83
N ARG A 253 27.55 3.02 8.76
CA ARG A 253 27.22 4.43 8.54
C ARG A 253 25.80 4.78 9.00
N PRO A 254 25.56 6.01 9.48
CA PRO A 254 24.23 6.45 9.88
C PRO A 254 23.28 6.67 8.68
N LEU A 255 21.98 6.55 8.93
CA LEU A 255 20.88 6.68 7.97
C LEU A 255 19.87 7.73 8.47
N GLN A 256 19.12 8.39 7.58
CA GLN A 256 18.06 9.32 7.99
C GLN A 256 16.87 8.54 8.56
N TRP A 257 16.43 8.89 9.77
CA TRP A 257 15.27 8.27 10.41
C TRP A 257 14.00 9.06 10.10
N CYS A 258 13.27 8.65 9.06
CA CYS A 258 11.95 9.20 8.72
C CYS A 258 10.83 8.37 9.39
N VAL A 259 10.77 8.42 10.72
CA VAL A 259 9.74 7.75 11.52
C VAL A 259 8.36 8.34 11.20
N CYS A 260 7.29 7.54 11.27
CA CYS A 260 5.95 7.99 10.86
C CYS A 260 5.33 9.04 11.82
N MET A 261 5.20 10.28 11.34
CA MET A 261 4.54 11.39 12.04
C MET A 261 3.04 11.15 12.30
N LEU A 262 2.34 10.41 11.43
CA LEU A 262 0.94 10.06 11.67
C LEU A 262 0.81 9.15 12.91
N HIS A 263 1.69 8.15 13.04
CA HIS A 263 1.76 7.32 14.24
C HIS A 263 2.14 8.14 15.49
N ALA A 264 3.08 9.09 15.36
CA ALA A 264 3.43 10.01 16.45
C ALA A 264 2.25 10.89 16.89
N ASN A 265 1.32 11.24 15.99
CA ASN A 265 0.08 11.95 16.29
C ASN A 265 -1.02 11.03 16.88
N GLU A 266 -1.11 9.76 16.46
CA GLU A 266 -2.04 8.79 17.06
C GLU A 266 -1.73 8.48 18.54
N LEU A 267 -0.46 8.49 18.94
CA LEU A 267 -0.05 8.02 20.26
C LEU A 267 -0.52 8.90 21.45
N PRO A 268 -0.39 10.24 21.44
CA PRO A 268 -0.91 11.08 22.53
C PRO A 268 -2.43 10.99 22.64
N PHE A 269 -3.15 10.96 21.51
CA PHE A 269 -4.60 10.76 21.47
C PHE A 269 -5.00 9.41 22.11
N ARG A 270 -4.30 8.33 21.74
CA ARG A 270 -4.47 7.00 22.34
C ARG A 270 -4.27 7.01 23.85
N HIS A 271 -3.21 7.66 24.34
CA HIS A 271 -2.92 7.69 25.78
C HIS A 271 -3.92 8.54 26.56
N LEU A 272 -4.41 9.64 25.98
CA LEU A 272 -5.49 10.45 26.56
C LEU A 272 -6.81 9.66 26.62
N PHE A 273 -7.16 8.92 25.56
CA PHE A 273 -8.32 8.03 25.53
C PHE A 273 -8.25 6.96 26.62
N LEU A 274 -7.12 6.26 26.72
CA LEU A 274 -6.92 5.20 27.72
C LEU A 274 -6.96 5.74 29.17
N ALA A 275 -6.68 7.03 29.39
CA ALA A 275 -6.76 7.68 30.69
C ALA A 275 -8.18 8.16 31.05
N LEU A 276 -9.01 8.52 30.07
CA LEU A 276 -10.36 9.07 30.27
C LEU A 276 -11.51 8.06 30.14
N ASP A 277 -11.30 6.97 29.39
CA ASP A 277 -12.29 5.89 29.20
C ASP A 277 -11.81 4.56 29.81
N GLY A 278 -10.51 4.26 29.74
CA GLY A 278 -9.91 3.03 30.26
C GLY A 278 -9.40 2.08 29.17
N CYS A 279 -8.97 0.89 29.58
CA CYS A 279 -8.29 -0.08 28.72
C CYS A 279 -9.22 -0.85 27.75
N SER A 280 -8.62 -1.47 26.72
CA SER A 280 -9.30 -2.42 25.84
C SER A 280 -9.63 -3.73 26.58
N SER A 281 -10.89 -4.16 26.57
CA SER A 281 -11.32 -5.49 27.04
C SER A 281 -11.12 -6.59 25.99
N GLY A 282 -10.99 -6.21 24.71
CA GLY A 282 -10.78 -7.15 23.61
C GLY A 282 -10.12 -6.49 22.38
N PRO A 283 -10.03 -7.18 21.23
CA PRO A 283 -9.40 -6.65 20.02
C PRO A 283 -10.30 -5.67 19.22
N ARG A 284 -11.52 -5.39 19.69
CA ARG A 284 -12.47 -4.42 19.12
C ARG A 284 -13.29 -3.67 20.19
N GLU A 285 -12.96 -3.84 21.46
CA GLU A 285 -13.82 -3.48 22.59
C GLU A 285 -13.00 -2.79 23.68
N TYR A 286 -13.58 -1.72 24.24
CA TYR A 286 -13.08 -1.01 25.40
C TYR A 286 -13.91 -1.36 26.62
N SER A 287 -13.30 -1.38 27.81
CA SER A 287 -14.04 -1.58 29.07
C SER A 287 -14.84 -0.34 29.47
N GLY A 288 -14.46 0.85 28.97
CA GLY A 288 -15.01 2.14 29.36
C GLY A 288 -16.39 2.50 28.80
N PRO A 289 -17.08 3.49 29.42
CA PRO A 289 -18.44 3.88 29.07
C PRO A 289 -18.56 4.62 27.72
N ILE A 290 -17.51 5.30 27.26
CA ILE A 290 -17.46 5.93 25.93
C ILE A 290 -17.10 4.86 24.91
N GLY A 291 -16.04 4.10 25.15
CA GLY A 291 -15.52 3.11 24.21
C GLY A 291 -16.50 1.97 23.91
N LYS A 292 -17.38 1.61 24.86
CA LYS A 292 -18.54 0.72 24.60
C LYS A 292 -19.53 1.34 23.62
N GLN A 293 -19.86 2.63 23.75
CA GLN A 293 -20.76 3.33 22.84
C GLN A 293 -20.17 3.54 21.44
N LEU A 294 -18.84 3.59 21.31
CA LEU A 294 -18.18 3.63 19.99
C LEU A 294 -18.50 2.40 19.13
N ALA A 295 -18.93 1.27 19.70
CA ALA A 295 -19.31 0.08 18.94
C ALA A 295 -20.68 0.21 18.22
N THR A 296 -21.52 1.19 18.59
CA THR A 296 -22.90 1.35 18.07
C THR A 296 -23.29 2.79 17.72
N CYS A 297 -22.34 3.73 17.75
CA CYS A 297 -22.54 5.16 17.46
C CYS A 297 -23.15 5.47 16.08
N GLU A 298 -23.02 4.57 15.10
CA GLU A 298 -23.66 4.69 13.78
C GLU A 298 -25.19 4.54 13.84
N ASN A 299 -25.71 3.85 14.85
CA ASN A 299 -27.16 3.62 15.02
C ASN A 299 -27.85 4.77 15.77
N LYS A 300 -27.11 5.71 16.35
CA LYS A 300 -27.70 6.91 16.97
C LYS A 300 -28.04 7.93 15.88
N THR A 301 -29.24 8.53 15.95
CA THR A 301 -29.61 9.70 15.15
C THR A 301 -28.72 10.90 15.53
N THR A 302 -28.44 11.80 14.58
CA THR A 302 -27.86 13.11 14.90
C THR A 302 -28.88 13.97 15.62
N LEU A 303 -28.46 14.68 16.65
CA LEU A 303 -29.31 15.54 17.49
C LEU A 303 -28.72 16.95 17.56
N LEU A 304 -29.34 17.86 18.32
CA LEU A 304 -28.70 19.13 18.67
C LEU A 304 -27.48 18.85 19.56
N PHE A 305 -26.33 19.42 19.21
CA PHE A 305 -25.06 19.33 19.94
C PHE A 305 -24.41 20.74 19.97
N GLN A 306 -23.51 20.98 20.91
CA GLN A 306 -22.83 22.28 21.02
C GLN A 306 -21.65 22.38 20.04
N PRO A 307 -21.45 23.52 19.35
CA PRO A 307 -20.25 23.72 18.53
C PRO A 307 -19.00 23.82 19.41
N LEU A 308 -17.89 23.26 18.93
CA LEU A 308 -16.58 23.37 19.59
C LEU A 308 -15.63 24.32 18.85
N THR A 309 -14.61 24.81 19.54
CA THR A 309 -13.53 25.59 18.94
C THR A 309 -12.40 24.70 18.44
N GLY A 310 -11.74 25.06 17.34
CA GLY A 310 -10.61 24.30 16.79
C GLY A 310 -10.18 24.81 15.42
N ASN A 311 -8.93 24.53 15.04
CA ASN A 311 -8.25 25.15 13.91
C ASN A 311 -7.88 24.09 12.85
N LEU A 312 -8.85 23.64 12.06
CA LEU A 312 -8.57 22.80 10.89
C LEU A 312 -7.84 23.62 9.81
N PRO A 313 -6.78 23.09 9.18
CA PRO A 313 -6.11 23.78 8.07
C PRO A 313 -6.92 23.66 6.77
N ASP A 314 -6.94 24.74 5.98
CA ASP A 314 -7.53 24.74 4.65
C ASP A 314 -6.76 23.81 3.69
N LEU A 315 -7.41 22.72 3.28
CA LEU A 315 -6.82 21.72 2.41
C LEU A 315 -6.88 22.13 0.94
N THR A 316 -5.75 22.01 0.23
CA THR A 316 -5.75 22.21 -1.22
C THR A 316 -6.55 21.10 -1.92
N LYS A 317 -7.16 21.43 -3.07
CA LYS A 317 -7.97 20.51 -3.87
C LYS A 317 -7.24 19.18 -4.18
N ASN A 318 -5.92 19.24 -4.37
CA ASN A 318 -5.09 18.05 -4.61
C ASN A 318 -5.08 17.12 -3.39
N VAL A 319 -4.84 17.64 -2.17
CA VAL A 319 -4.85 16.85 -0.94
C VAL A 319 -6.24 16.27 -0.68
N VAL A 320 -7.31 17.06 -0.86
CA VAL A 320 -8.70 16.59 -0.74
C VAL A 320 -9.02 15.45 -1.70
N ASN A 321 -8.51 15.50 -2.94
CA ASN A 321 -8.70 14.42 -3.91
C ASN A 321 -8.02 13.11 -3.50
N GLU A 322 -6.86 13.17 -2.85
CA GLU A 322 -6.12 11.99 -2.36
C GLU A 322 -6.66 11.36 -1.06
N LEU A 323 -7.47 12.08 -0.28
CA LEU A 323 -7.99 11.57 1.00
C LEU A 323 -8.83 10.30 0.81
N SER A 324 -8.62 9.31 1.70
CA SER A 324 -9.49 8.13 1.79
C SER A 324 -10.89 8.49 2.32
N THR A 325 -11.86 7.60 2.16
CA THR A 325 -13.23 7.78 2.69
C THR A 325 -13.23 8.11 4.19
N ASP A 326 -12.42 7.42 5.00
CA ASP A 326 -12.28 7.69 6.44
C ASP A 326 -11.65 9.07 6.73
N GLN A 327 -10.75 9.55 5.87
CA GLN A 327 -10.08 10.85 6.02
C GLN A 327 -10.98 12.01 5.57
N LYS A 328 -11.82 11.80 4.55
CA LYS A 328 -12.87 12.73 4.14
C LYS A 328 -13.94 12.85 5.22
N TYR A 329 -14.38 11.71 5.76
CA TYR A 329 -15.27 11.66 6.93
C TYR A 329 -14.70 12.46 8.11
N LEU A 330 -13.42 12.27 8.47
CA LEU A 330 -12.77 13.07 9.52
C LEU A 330 -12.85 14.57 9.24
N ASN A 331 -12.56 15.01 8.01
CA ASN A 331 -12.58 16.43 7.65
C ASN A 331 -13.99 17.01 7.75
N GLU A 332 -14.97 16.35 7.12
CA GLU A 332 -16.37 16.76 7.08
C GLU A 332 -17.01 16.78 8.48
N ILE A 333 -16.76 15.76 9.33
CA ILE A 333 -17.37 15.70 10.66
C ILE A 333 -16.64 16.55 11.70
N CYS A 334 -15.34 16.82 11.56
CA CYS A 334 -14.70 17.88 12.34
C CYS A 334 -15.30 19.25 11.97
N GLN A 335 -15.51 19.56 10.68
CA GLN A 335 -16.16 20.81 10.28
C GLN A 335 -17.62 20.91 10.80
N ALA A 336 -18.38 19.81 10.82
CA ALA A 336 -19.70 19.77 11.44
C ALA A 336 -19.65 20.08 12.95
N VAL A 337 -18.66 19.54 13.67
CA VAL A 337 -18.46 19.79 15.12
C VAL A 337 -18.00 21.23 15.39
N LEU A 338 -17.22 21.85 14.50
CA LEU A 338 -16.82 23.26 14.65
C LEU A 338 -17.96 24.24 14.32
N THR A 339 -18.82 23.92 13.36
CA THR A 339 -19.93 24.79 12.92
C THR A 339 -21.24 24.59 13.67
N GLY A 340 -21.39 23.49 14.42
CA GLY A 340 -22.68 23.09 15.00
C GLY A 340 -23.68 22.52 13.98
N CYS A 341 -23.25 22.30 12.73
CA CYS A 341 -24.12 21.92 11.61
C CYS A 341 -23.67 20.61 10.95
N CYS A 342 -24.33 19.51 11.31
CA CYS A 342 -24.14 18.21 10.65
C CYS A 342 -25.23 17.98 9.60
N SER A 343 -24.85 17.80 8.33
CA SER A 343 -25.82 17.57 7.24
C SER A 343 -26.46 16.17 7.34
N PRO A 344 -27.69 15.95 6.83
CA PRO A 344 -28.31 14.63 6.80
C PRO A 344 -27.51 13.58 6.02
N GLU A 345 -26.78 13.98 4.98
CA GLU A 345 -25.92 13.06 4.22
C GLU A 345 -24.74 12.56 5.07
N LEU A 346 -24.03 13.49 5.73
CA LEU A 346 -22.93 13.15 6.65
C LEU A 346 -23.42 12.36 7.86
N ALA A 347 -24.63 12.69 8.36
CA ALA A 347 -25.28 12.01 9.47
C ALA A 347 -25.72 10.57 9.14
N ASN A 348 -26.00 10.26 7.88
CA ASN A 348 -26.34 8.91 7.41
C ASN A 348 -25.12 8.11 6.93
N ARG A 349 -23.96 8.76 6.75
CA ARG A 349 -22.73 8.11 6.29
C ARG A 349 -22.09 7.33 7.44
N GLN A 350 -21.89 6.03 7.27
CA GLN A 350 -21.30 5.17 8.32
C GLN A 350 -19.80 5.46 8.51
N PRO A 351 -19.33 5.72 9.74
CA PRO A 351 -17.90 5.82 10.03
C PRO A 351 -17.23 4.43 9.97
N GLY A 352 -16.00 4.37 9.45
CA GLY A 352 -15.25 3.12 9.28
C GLY A 352 -15.13 2.29 10.56
N ASN A 353 -15.05 0.96 10.39
CA ASN A 353 -15.04 0.00 11.50
C ASN A 353 -13.97 0.30 12.58
N LEU A 354 -14.36 0.15 13.84
CA LEU A 354 -13.49 0.36 15.00
C LEU A 354 -12.31 -0.63 15.02
N SER A 355 -11.10 -0.14 15.30
CA SER A 355 -9.90 -0.96 15.40
C SER A 355 -8.82 -0.28 16.25
N HIS A 356 -8.32 -0.94 17.29
CA HIS A 356 -7.28 -0.36 18.17
C HIS A 356 -5.92 -0.13 17.49
N SER A 357 -5.75 -0.56 16.24
CA SER A 357 -4.58 -0.29 15.39
C SER A 357 -4.85 0.78 14.31
N ARG A 358 -5.92 1.59 14.44
CA ARG A 358 -6.26 2.72 13.56
C ARG A 358 -7.02 3.78 14.35
N TRP A 359 -6.33 4.78 14.87
CA TRP A 359 -6.96 5.81 15.70
C TRP A 359 -7.81 6.78 14.88
N LEU A 360 -7.60 6.85 13.56
CA LEU A 360 -8.47 7.56 12.63
C LEU A 360 -9.95 7.12 12.73
N THR A 361 -10.25 5.81 12.76
CA THR A 361 -11.65 5.36 12.88
C THR A 361 -12.18 5.48 14.32
N CYS A 362 -11.30 5.53 15.32
CA CYS A 362 -11.67 5.88 16.70
C CYS A 362 -12.11 7.34 16.78
N ALA A 363 -11.34 8.28 16.21
CA ALA A 363 -11.67 9.70 16.12
C ALA A 363 -13.00 9.95 15.39
N ASN A 364 -13.19 9.32 14.21
CA ASN A 364 -14.45 9.42 13.46
C ASN A 364 -15.66 8.96 14.28
N ARG A 365 -15.52 7.89 15.07
CA ARG A 365 -16.61 7.34 15.88
C ARG A 365 -16.86 8.13 17.16
N LEU A 366 -15.84 8.80 17.71
CA LEU A 366 -15.98 9.77 18.80
C LEU A 366 -16.72 11.04 18.35
N LEU A 367 -16.32 11.62 17.22
CA LEU A 367 -17.03 12.75 16.60
C LEU A 367 -18.49 12.37 16.28
N ARG A 368 -18.71 11.17 15.74
CA ARG A 368 -20.07 10.63 15.51
C ARG A 368 -20.86 10.51 16.81
N LEU A 369 -20.28 9.97 17.87
CA LEU A 369 -20.94 9.83 19.16
C LEU A 369 -21.35 11.20 19.75
N TYR A 370 -20.51 12.22 19.58
CA TYR A 370 -20.76 13.58 20.07
C TYR A 370 -21.93 14.28 19.36
N VAL A 371 -21.96 14.29 18.02
CA VAL A 371 -23.10 14.87 17.25
C VAL A 371 -24.42 14.11 17.43
N SER A 372 -24.41 13.04 18.21
CA SER A 372 -25.54 12.18 18.57
C SER A 372 -25.76 12.08 20.10
N THR A 373 -25.18 12.99 20.89
CA THR A 373 -25.31 13.02 22.35
C THR A 373 -25.50 14.48 22.82
N PRO A 374 -26.73 14.92 23.14
CA PRO A 374 -27.02 16.33 23.47
C PRO A 374 -26.36 16.84 24.75
N ASP A 375 -26.22 15.94 25.74
CA ASP A 375 -25.48 16.17 26.98
C ASP A 375 -24.30 15.18 27.05
N PRO A 376 -23.16 15.53 26.41
CA PRO A 376 -21.97 14.67 26.39
C PRO A 376 -21.19 14.80 27.70
N SER A 377 -20.79 13.67 28.29
CA SER A 377 -19.98 13.68 29.53
C SER A 377 -18.63 14.40 29.35
N GLU A 378 -18.09 14.95 30.43
CA GLU A 378 -16.81 15.68 30.45
C GLU A 378 -15.68 14.93 29.71
N SER A 379 -15.47 13.65 30.01
CA SER A 379 -14.50 12.80 29.31
C SER A 379 -14.74 12.69 27.80
N LEU A 380 -16.01 12.70 27.34
CA LEU A 380 -16.34 12.70 25.91
C LEU A 380 -16.08 14.07 25.29
N GLN A 381 -16.42 15.17 25.97
CA GLN A 381 -16.13 16.53 25.54
C GLN A 381 -14.62 16.72 25.35
N ILE A 382 -13.81 16.38 26.36
CA ILE A 382 -12.34 16.51 26.32
C ILE A 382 -11.72 15.69 25.17
N LEU A 383 -12.20 14.45 24.94
CA LEU A 383 -11.68 13.62 23.86
C LEU A 383 -12.03 14.15 22.48
N VAL A 384 -13.23 14.71 22.30
CA VAL A 384 -13.68 15.27 21.03
C VAL A 384 -13.03 16.62 20.76
N GLU A 385 -12.88 17.45 21.80
CA GLU A 385 -12.11 18.68 21.75
C GLU A 385 -10.64 18.40 21.36
N TYR A 386 -10.00 17.38 21.95
CA TYR A 386 -8.65 16.97 21.55
C TYR A 386 -8.59 16.53 20.08
N VAL A 387 -9.65 15.88 19.58
CA VAL A 387 -9.72 15.48 18.18
C VAL A 387 -9.79 16.69 17.24
N VAL A 388 -10.62 17.70 17.53
CA VAL A 388 -10.75 18.89 16.66
C VAL A 388 -9.67 19.96 16.87
N LYS A 389 -9.07 20.07 18.07
CA LYS A 389 -7.98 21.02 18.37
C LYS A 389 -6.58 20.48 18.05
N VAL A 390 -6.35 19.18 18.17
CA VAL A 390 -5.00 18.59 18.05
C VAL A 390 -4.93 17.52 16.97
N TYR A 391 -5.64 16.40 17.13
CA TYR A 391 -5.41 15.22 16.29
C TYR A 391 -5.70 15.47 14.81
N ALA A 392 -6.88 16.03 14.48
CA ALA A 392 -7.26 16.29 13.09
C ALA A 392 -6.44 17.45 12.46
N PRO A 393 -6.22 18.61 13.11
CA PRO A 393 -5.33 19.64 12.59
C PRO A 393 -3.91 19.15 12.27
N ILE A 394 -3.30 18.34 13.15
CA ILE A 394 -1.97 17.77 12.92
C ILE A 394 -2.01 16.71 11.80
N TRP A 395 -3.03 15.85 11.78
CA TRP A 395 -3.21 14.86 10.71
C TRP A 395 -3.31 15.51 9.32
N PHE A 396 -4.09 16.57 9.21
CA PHE A 396 -4.26 17.31 7.95
C PHE A 396 -3.03 18.15 7.59
N SER A 397 -2.34 18.74 8.58
CA SER A 397 -1.04 19.40 8.37
C SER A 397 0.00 18.43 7.79
N ILE A 398 0.11 17.21 8.34
CA ILE A 398 1.00 16.16 7.83
C ILE A 398 0.58 15.69 6.43
N LYS A 399 -0.72 15.67 6.12
CA LYS A 399 -1.23 15.33 4.78
C LYS A 399 -0.99 16.42 3.73
N GLN A 400 -0.88 17.69 4.13
CA GLN A 400 -0.63 18.83 3.25
C GLN A 400 0.87 19.12 3.08
N LYS A 401 1.66 18.94 4.15
CA LYS A 401 3.13 19.05 4.15
C LYS A 401 3.74 17.68 4.50
N THR A 402 3.80 16.81 3.50
CA THR A 402 4.21 15.41 3.68
C THR A 402 5.72 15.22 3.83
N SER A 403 6.55 16.21 3.50
CA SER A 403 8.01 16.08 3.55
C SER A 403 8.54 15.89 4.98
N PHE A 404 9.58 15.07 5.12
CA PHE A 404 10.40 14.98 6.33
C PHE A 404 11.03 16.32 6.77
N LYS A 405 11.17 17.29 5.84
CA LYS A 405 11.62 18.66 6.11
C LYS A 405 10.64 19.48 6.96
N ASP A 406 9.36 19.10 7.01
CA ASP A 406 8.38 19.76 7.90
C ASP A 406 8.16 18.98 9.21
N GLY A 407 8.83 17.84 9.41
CA GLY A 407 8.63 16.95 10.56
C GLY A 407 8.86 17.63 11.92
N ALA A 408 9.86 18.49 12.05
CA ALA A 408 10.08 19.22 13.31
C ALA A 408 8.98 20.27 13.57
N LYS A 409 8.49 20.91 12.50
CA LYS A 409 7.36 21.86 12.56
C LYS A 409 6.07 21.14 13.00
N HIS A 410 5.84 19.91 12.53
CA HIS A 410 4.72 19.08 12.96
C HIS A 410 4.81 18.66 14.45
N ILE A 411 6.02 18.34 14.96
CA ILE A 411 6.22 18.09 16.41
C ILE A 411 5.96 19.36 17.23
N PHE A 412 6.45 20.52 16.78
CA PHE A 412 6.19 21.80 17.45
C PHE A 412 4.69 22.15 17.48
N ASN A 413 3.98 21.98 16.36
CA ASN A 413 2.53 22.20 16.31
C ASN A 413 1.79 21.23 17.25
N LEU A 414 2.23 19.97 17.37
CA LEU A 414 1.65 18.99 18.31
C LEU A 414 1.86 19.39 19.78
N ILE A 415 3.00 20.02 20.12
CA ILE A 415 3.23 20.66 21.43
C ILE A 415 2.29 21.86 21.59
N LEU A 416 2.30 22.80 20.64
CA LEU A 416 1.54 24.06 20.71
C LEU A 416 0.04 23.80 20.87
N PHE A 417 -0.54 22.96 20.02
CA PHE A 417 -1.98 22.67 20.01
C PHE A 417 -2.43 21.89 21.24
N SER A 418 -1.53 21.17 21.94
CA SER A 418 -1.87 20.48 23.20
C SER A 418 -1.69 21.35 24.47
N ARG A 419 -1.23 22.61 24.36
CA ARG A 419 -1.00 23.46 25.55
C ARG A 419 -2.27 23.79 26.34
N TYR A 420 -3.44 23.83 25.70
CA TYR A 420 -4.72 24.15 26.36
C TYR A 420 -5.17 23.12 27.40
N LEU A 421 -4.66 21.87 27.33
CA LEU A 421 -5.05 20.81 28.24
C LEU A 421 -4.71 21.15 29.71
N PRO A 422 -5.55 20.76 30.68
CA PRO A 422 -5.25 20.90 32.09
C PRO A 422 -4.03 20.04 32.47
N THR A 423 -3.26 20.49 33.47
CA THR A 423 -1.91 19.98 33.78
C THR A 423 -1.84 18.46 33.96
N ASN A 424 -2.86 17.84 34.56
CA ASN A 424 -2.95 16.38 34.72
C ASN A 424 -2.98 15.65 33.35
N LEU A 425 -3.86 16.06 32.44
CA LEU A 425 -4.00 15.46 31.11
C LEU A 425 -2.85 15.84 30.19
N ARG A 426 -2.37 17.08 30.28
CA ARG A 426 -1.21 17.58 29.53
C ARG A 426 0.06 16.79 29.88
N THR A 427 0.28 16.44 31.15
CA THR A 427 1.41 15.59 31.56
C THR A 427 1.40 14.22 30.87
N ILE A 428 0.24 13.61 30.68
CA ILE A 428 0.09 12.34 29.93
C ILE A 428 0.54 12.54 28.48
N VAL A 429 -0.01 13.56 27.81
CA VAL A 429 0.30 13.91 26.41
C VAL A 429 1.79 14.24 26.23
N ASP A 430 2.36 15.09 27.07
CA ASP A 430 3.77 15.53 27.02
C ASP A 430 4.73 14.35 27.16
N SER A 431 4.44 13.41 28.08
CA SER A 431 5.23 12.18 28.23
C SER A 431 5.24 11.32 26.97
N VAL A 432 4.21 11.40 26.13
CA VAL A 432 4.07 10.59 24.92
C VAL A 432 4.69 11.30 23.71
N ILE A 433 4.53 12.62 23.62
CA ILE A 433 5.22 13.45 22.61
C ILE A 433 6.73 13.28 22.76
N GLU A 434 7.29 13.49 23.96
CA GLU A 434 8.74 13.41 24.20
C GLU A 434 9.34 12.04 23.83
N ARG A 435 8.67 10.95 24.20
CA ARG A 435 9.10 9.57 23.85
C ARG A 435 9.02 9.24 22.36
N ASN A 436 8.35 10.07 21.54
CA ASN A 436 8.16 9.85 20.10
C ASN A 436 8.66 11.02 19.25
N ALA A 437 9.39 11.98 19.83
CA ALA A 437 9.86 13.19 19.18
C ALA A 437 11.09 12.96 18.28
N PHE A 438 11.03 11.97 17.39
CA PHE A 438 12.13 11.62 16.49
C PHE A 438 12.54 12.78 15.56
N TYR A 439 11.63 13.71 15.23
CA TYR A 439 11.97 14.91 14.45
C TYR A 439 12.51 16.09 15.27
N ALA A 440 12.44 16.04 16.60
CA ALA A 440 13.16 16.98 17.45
C ALA A 440 14.66 16.64 17.55
N HIS A 441 15.09 15.43 17.16
CA HIS A 441 16.49 15.06 17.10
C HIS A 441 17.28 16.07 16.25
N PRO A 442 18.48 16.54 16.69
CA PRO A 442 19.21 17.64 16.03
C PRO A 442 19.34 17.51 14.53
N GLU A 443 19.55 16.31 13.98
CA GLU A 443 19.65 16.13 12.52
C GLU A 443 18.34 16.43 11.76
N ASN A 444 17.20 15.96 12.27
CA ASN A 444 15.89 16.21 11.65
C ASN A 444 15.50 17.68 11.81
N LEU A 445 15.86 18.28 12.96
CA LEU A 445 15.67 19.70 13.21
C LEU A 445 16.55 20.56 12.28
N LEU A 446 17.83 20.20 12.07
CA LEU A 446 18.72 20.87 11.12
C LEU A 446 18.27 20.75 9.67
N VAL A 447 17.69 19.62 9.25
CA VAL A 447 17.05 19.51 7.93
C VAL A 447 15.85 20.45 7.84
N SER A 448 15.00 20.49 8.87
CA SER A 448 13.83 21.39 8.88
C SER A 448 14.24 22.87 8.80
N MET A 449 15.32 23.25 9.50
CA MET A 449 15.87 24.60 9.48
C MET A 449 16.59 24.96 8.18
N LEU A 450 17.34 24.03 7.58
CA LEU A 450 18.03 24.30 6.30
C LEU A 450 17.03 24.53 5.16
N PHE A 451 15.84 23.95 5.25
CA PHE A 451 14.71 24.13 4.34
C PHE A 451 13.58 24.99 4.97
N ASP A 452 13.94 25.94 5.84
CA ASP A 452 13.01 26.98 6.32
C ASP A 452 12.89 28.11 5.29
N ASP A 453 11.71 28.71 5.18
CA ASP A 453 11.45 29.84 4.31
C ASP A 453 12.27 31.09 4.75
N ARG A 454 12.61 31.17 6.04
CA ARG A 454 13.40 32.25 6.67
C ARG A 454 14.91 32.05 6.48
N ASP A 455 15.54 33.03 5.86
CA ASP A 455 16.99 33.08 5.57
C ASP A 455 17.88 32.90 6.81
N TYR A 456 17.62 33.65 7.89
CA TYR A 456 18.42 33.59 9.12
C TYR A 456 18.36 32.20 9.80
N ILE A 457 17.27 31.45 9.61
CA ILE A 457 17.13 30.07 10.09
C ILE A 457 17.95 29.10 9.23
N ARG A 458 17.92 29.26 7.89
CA ARG A 458 18.77 28.46 6.99
C ARG A 458 20.25 28.72 7.22
N GLU A 459 20.64 29.96 7.49
CA GLU A 459 22.02 30.34 7.80
C GLU A 459 22.48 29.74 9.14
N LEU A 460 21.63 29.79 10.18
CA LEU A 460 21.89 29.14 11.46
C LEU A 460 22.03 27.61 11.30
N ALA A 461 21.19 26.98 10.46
CA ALA A 461 21.30 25.56 10.13
C ALA A 461 22.64 25.25 9.45
N CYS A 462 22.98 26.00 8.40
CA CYS A 462 24.23 25.86 7.65
C CYS A 462 25.46 25.99 8.57
N ARG A 463 25.51 27.02 9.43
CA ARG A 463 26.58 27.17 10.43
C ARG A 463 26.67 26.00 11.40
N ARG A 464 25.54 25.46 11.87
CA ARG A 464 25.52 24.27 12.75
C ARG A 464 25.98 23.00 12.04
N ILE A 465 25.58 22.78 10.78
CA ILE A 465 25.98 21.61 9.97
C ILE A 465 27.48 21.66 9.64
N ILE A 466 28.01 22.83 9.24
CA ILE A 466 29.45 23.00 8.96
C ILE A 466 30.26 22.84 10.26
N LYS A 467 29.78 23.36 11.40
CA LYS A 467 30.41 23.09 12.70
C LYS A 467 30.43 21.59 13.01
N ALA A 468 29.29 20.90 12.84
CA ALA A 468 29.19 19.46 13.11
C ALA A 468 30.20 18.64 12.28
N ARG A 469 30.35 18.96 10.98
CA ARG A 469 31.37 18.36 10.09
C ARG A 469 32.79 18.54 10.63
N ASN A 470 33.13 19.75 11.05
CA ASN A 470 34.47 20.07 11.57
C ASN A 470 34.74 19.45 12.96
N THR A 471 33.72 18.91 13.63
CA THR A 471 33.82 18.19 14.91
C THR A 471 33.53 16.70 14.81
N ASP A 472 33.28 16.17 13.60
CA ASP A 472 33.02 14.74 13.41
C ASP A 472 34.35 13.99 13.37
N ASN A 473 34.74 13.42 14.52
CA ASN A 473 35.95 12.62 14.69
C ASN A 473 35.86 11.23 14.00
N GLY A 474 35.06 11.10 12.94
CA GLY A 474 34.80 9.83 12.25
C GLY A 474 33.93 8.88 13.07
N PHE A 475 32.88 9.38 13.72
CA PHE A 475 31.99 8.57 14.57
C PHE A 475 31.16 7.56 13.76
N LYS A 476 31.74 6.39 13.45
CA LYS A 476 31.11 5.29 12.70
C LYS A 476 29.69 4.94 13.15
N GLN A 477 29.43 5.03 14.46
CA GLN A 477 28.10 4.78 15.03
C GLN A 477 27.74 5.83 16.08
N ARG A 478 26.96 6.84 15.66
CA ARG A 478 26.19 7.74 16.54
C ARG A 478 25.16 6.97 17.39
N ILE A 479 24.57 7.66 18.37
CA ILE A 479 23.44 7.14 19.17
C ILE A 479 22.21 8.02 18.95
N PHE A 480 21.27 7.60 18.09
CA PHE A 480 19.98 8.29 17.94
C PHE A 480 19.14 8.12 19.22
N LYS A 481 18.72 9.22 19.83
CA LYS A 481 17.74 9.25 20.94
C LYS A 481 16.77 10.42 20.73
N THR A 482 15.53 10.28 21.19
CA THR A 482 14.64 11.45 21.32
C THR A 482 15.22 12.38 22.40
N PRO A 483 15.39 13.68 22.10
CA PRO A 483 15.94 14.64 23.06
C PRO A 483 14.92 15.03 24.13
N LYS A 484 15.39 15.66 25.22
CA LYS A 484 14.50 16.33 26.18
C LYS A 484 13.85 17.53 25.50
N LEU A 485 12.53 17.68 25.63
CA LEU A 485 11.79 18.74 24.94
C LEU A 485 11.60 20.00 25.80
N ASN A 486 11.80 21.14 25.17
CA ASN A 486 11.36 22.44 25.68
C ASN A 486 9.89 22.68 25.32
N PHE A 487 8.97 22.28 26.21
CA PHE A 487 7.53 22.51 26.06
C PHE A 487 7.10 24.00 26.19
N SER A 488 8.05 24.92 26.41
CA SER A 488 7.85 26.38 26.46
C SER A 488 8.49 27.13 25.28
N ALA A 489 8.99 26.40 24.27
CA ALA A 489 9.52 26.96 23.03
C ALA A 489 8.49 27.86 22.31
N LYS A 490 8.95 28.96 21.72
CA LYS A 490 8.11 29.88 20.91
C LYS A 490 8.25 29.63 19.41
N ASP A 491 9.36 29.04 18.99
CA ASP A 491 9.62 28.57 17.63
C ASP A 491 10.06 27.10 17.62
N TYR A 492 9.80 26.37 16.53
CA TYR A 492 10.18 24.96 16.44
C TYR A 492 11.70 24.72 16.55
N THR A 493 12.53 25.73 16.27
CA THR A 493 13.99 25.68 16.42
C THR A 493 14.48 25.73 17.87
N GLU A 494 13.59 26.02 18.83
CA GLU A 494 13.86 26.11 20.27
C GLU A 494 13.38 24.88 21.06
N ILE A 495 12.81 23.86 20.40
CA ILE A 495 12.19 22.69 21.08
C ILE A 495 13.20 21.76 21.77
N ILE A 496 14.50 22.01 21.63
CA ILE A 496 15.58 21.27 22.30
C ILE A 496 16.64 22.22 22.88
N SER A 497 17.33 21.76 23.92
CA SER A 497 18.60 22.35 24.33
C SER A 497 19.71 21.92 23.37
N TRP A 498 20.16 22.85 22.52
CA TRP A 498 21.25 22.64 21.56
C TRP A 498 22.62 22.41 22.21
N GLN A 499 22.73 22.64 23.53
CA GLN A 499 23.93 22.49 24.34
C GLN A 499 24.00 21.09 24.98
N GLU A 500 22.84 20.50 25.29
CA GLU A 500 22.74 19.14 25.86
C GLU A 500 22.69 18.04 24.80
N CYS A 501 22.30 18.38 23.56
CA CYS A 501 22.16 17.42 22.47
C CYS A 501 23.45 17.29 21.64
N GLN A 502 23.89 16.05 21.36
CA GLN A 502 24.95 15.80 20.38
C GLN A 502 24.46 16.20 18.98
N VAL A 503 25.18 17.11 18.31
CA VAL A 503 24.84 17.57 16.96
C VAL A 503 25.72 16.87 15.92
N THR A 504 25.13 15.93 15.20
CA THR A 504 25.74 15.20 14.06
C THR A 504 25.27 15.73 12.72
N VAL A 505 25.98 15.39 11.65
CA VAL A 505 25.61 15.76 10.27
C VAL A 505 24.39 14.95 9.82
N PRO A 506 23.29 15.56 9.32
CA PRO A 506 22.14 14.81 8.83
C PRO A 506 22.52 13.88 7.66
N PRO A 507 22.22 12.57 7.70
CA PRO A 507 22.64 11.63 6.66
C PRO A 507 22.18 11.95 5.23
N VAL A 508 21.03 12.61 5.02
CA VAL A 508 20.62 13.12 3.68
C VAL A 508 21.49 14.27 3.15
N LEU A 509 22.31 14.86 4.02
CA LEU A 509 23.26 15.93 3.69
C LEU A 509 24.71 15.43 3.74
N ARG A 510 24.97 14.12 3.75
CA ARG A 510 26.36 13.60 3.78
C ARG A 510 27.18 14.13 2.59
N ASP A 511 26.62 13.97 1.40
CA ASP A 511 27.35 14.12 0.14
C ASP A 511 27.24 15.54 -0.46
N VAL A 512 26.51 16.43 0.22
CA VAL A 512 26.35 17.86 -0.15
C VAL A 512 27.60 18.64 0.27
N THR A 513 28.22 19.42 -0.61
CA THR A 513 29.43 20.18 -0.28
C THR A 513 29.17 21.34 0.71
N ASN A 514 30.23 21.85 1.35
CA ASN A 514 30.11 23.02 2.23
C ASN A 514 29.66 24.28 1.46
N ASP A 515 29.97 24.39 0.18
CA ASP A 515 29.59 25.56 -0.63
C ASP A 515 28.14 25.46 -1.15
N GLU A 516 27.62 24.25 -1.42
CA GLU A 516 26.18 24.05 -1.61
C GLU A 516 25.36 24.36 -0.36
N LEU A 517 25.87 24.06 0.85
CA LEU A 517 25.22 24.48 2.10
C LEU A 517 25.23 26.01 2.27
N LYS A 518 26.35 26.69 1.95
CA LYS A 518 26.42 28.17 1.95
C LYS A 518 25.48 28.78 0.91
N LYS A 519 25.33 28.13 -0.24
CA LYS A 519 24.39 28.53 -1.30
C LYS A 519 22.95 28.38 -0.82
N MET A 520 22.57 27.22 -0.29
CA MET A 520 21.25 26.95 0.26
C MET A 520 20.82 27.96 1.34
N ALA A 521 21.73 28.36 2.22
CA ALA A 521 21.47 29.39 3.21
C ALA A 521 21.00 30.71 2.54
N LYS A 522 21.72 31.15 1.51
CA LYS A 522 21.43 32.39 0.77
C LYS A 522 20.17 32.29 -0.10
N ASP A 523 20.11 31.31 -1.00
CA ASP A 523 19.15 31.33 -2.13
C ASP A 523 18.09 30.21 -2.12
N GLY A 524 18.14 29.28 -1.15
CA GLY A 524 17.17 28.19 -1.04
C GLY A 524 17.23 27.14 -2.17
N SER A 525 18.26 27.16 -3.04
CA SER A 525 18.24 26.42 -4.32
C SER A 525 18.64 24.94 -4.25
N LEU A 526 19.16 24.44 -3.13
CA LEU A 526 19.59 23.05 -2.99
C LEU A 526 18.38 22.10 -3.06
N LYS A 527 18.51 21.02 -3.83
CA LYS A 527 17.50 19.97 -3.94
C LYS A 527 18.05 18.65 -3.43
N ILE A 528 17.39 18.09 -2.42
CA ILE A 528 17.63 16.73 -1.91
C ILE A 528 16.37 15.89 -2.09
N VAL A 529 16.53 14.56 -2.14
CA VAL A 529 15.41 13.60 -2.24
C VAL A 529 14.40 13.87 -1.13
N ASP A 530 13.14 14.09 -1.52
CA ASP A 530 12.09 14.53 -0.61
C ASP A 530 11.33 13.34 -0.02
N PHE A 531 11.84 12.79 1.08
CA PHE A 531 11.24 11.62 1.73
C PHE A 531 9.96 11.98 2.51
N PRO A 532 8.93 11.11 2.51
CA PRO A 532 7.70 11.37 3.26
C PRO A 532 7.90 11.14 4.77
N CYS A 533 7.42 12.06 5.60
CA CYS A 533 7.38 11.89 7.06
C CYS A 533 6.36 10.85 7.55
N HIS A 534 5.70 10.11 6.67
CA HIS A 534 4.66 9.13 7.00
C HIS A 534 4.80 7.84 6.17
N THR A 535 4.26 6.74 6.70
CA THR A 535 4.35 5.39 6.10
C THR A 535 3.09 4.97 5.33
N GLN A 536 2.27 5.91 4.85
CA GLN A 536 0.95 5.59 4.27
C GLN A 536 0.99 4.63 3.07
N SER A 537 2.03 4.66 2.24
CA SER A 537 2.20 3.71 1.14
C SER A 537 2.57 2.31 1.63
N VAL A 538 3.34 2.25 2.72
CA VAL A 538 3.68 1.00 3.40
C VAL A 538 2.42 0.38 4.00
N GLU A 539 1.58 1.14 4.70
CA GLU A 539 0.29 0.65 5.19
C GLU A 539 -0.62 0.13 4.05
N ARG A 540 -0.64 0.84 2.91
CA ARG A 540 -1.40 0.42 1.71
C ARG A 540 -0.85 -0.89 1.15
N CYS A 541 0.47 -1.10 1.22
CA CYS A 541 1.12 -2.35 0.84
C CYS A 541 0.85 -3.48 1.85
N VAL A 542 0.93 -3.22 3.15
CA VAL A 542 0.59 -4.18 4.21
C VAL A 542 -0.83 -4.72 4.02
N LYS A 543 -1.81 -3.84 3.77
CA LYS A 543 -3.19 -4.22 3.44
C LYS A 543 -3.24 -5.15 2.21
N LEU A 544 -2.47 -4.85 1.15
CA LEU A 544 -2.40 -5.68 -0.06
C LEU A 544 -1.64 -7.01 0.15
N ILE A 545 -0.71 -7.07 1.10
CA ILE A 545 -0.04 -8.31 1.54
C ILE A 545 -0.97 -9.18 2.38
N THR A 546 -1.82 -8.60 3.23
CA THR A 546 -2.93 -9.32 3.89
C THR A 546 -3.82 -10.01 2.85
N GLU A 547 -4.21 -9.29 1.79
CA GLU A 547 -5.01 -9.82 0.68
C GLU A 547 -4.29 -10.93 -0.09
N ALA A 548 -2.98 -10.76 -0.36
CA ALA A 548 -2.15 -11.77 -1.04
C ALA A 548 -2.03 -13.05 -0.22
N SER A 549 -1.69 -12.95 1.07
CA SER A 549 -1.55 -14.09 1.99
C SER A 549 -2.87 -14.86 2.22
N GLN A 550 -4.02 -14.22 2.02
CA GLN A 550 -5.34 -14.88 2.04
C GLN A 550 -5.75 -15.48 0.68
N SER A 551 -5.04 -15.15 -0.40
CA SER A 551 -5.38 -15.56 -1.77
C SER A 551 -4.44 -16.63 -2.35
N VAL A 552 -3.15 -16.59 -2.03
CA VAL A 552 -2.09 -17.40 -2.66
C VAL A 552 -1.04 -17.90 -1.66
N THR A 553 -0.44 -19.07 -1.94
CA THR A 553 0.21 -19.91 -0.91
C THR A 553 1.74 -19.96 -0.90
N ASN A 554 2.43 -19.32 -1.85
CA ASN A 554 3.89 -19.27 -1.90
C ASN A 554 4.37 -17.83 -2.13
N VAL A 555 5.56 -17.50 -1.60
CA VAL A 555 6.12 -16.13 -1.57
C VAL A 555 6.15 -15.50 -2.97
N ASN A 556 6.65 -16.21 -3.98
CA ASN A 556 6.72 -15.67 -5.35
C ASN A 556 5.32 -15.39 -5.95
N SER A 557 4.31 -16.16 -5.58
CA SER A 557 2.92 -15.89 -5.97
C SER A 557 2.31 -14.72 -5.19
N LYS A 558 2.64 -14.55 -3.89
CA LYS A 558 2.22 -13.39 -3.08
C LYS A 558 2.81 -12.10 -3.67
N ASP A 559 4.12 -12.09 -3.93
CA ASP A 559 4.86 -10.94 -4.49
C ASP A 559 4.34 -10.60 -5.90
N GLY A 560 4.20 -11.62 -6.75
CA GLY A 560 3.61 -11.48 -8.08
C GLY A 560 2.17 -10.95 -8.05
N PHE A 561 1.32 -11.41 -7.13
CA PHE A 561 -0.06 -10.91 -6.94
C PHE A 561 -0.08 -9.42 -6.54
N VAL A 562 0.80 -9.02 -5.60
CA VAL A 562 0.93 -7.62 -5.16
C VAL A 562 1.35 -6.74 -6.32
N ARG A 563 2.42 -7.10 -7.05
CA ARG A 563 2.91 -6.34 -8.20
C ARG A 563 1.88 -6.29 -9.34
N THR A 564 1.20 -7.40 -9.63
CA THR A 564 0.12 -7.47 -10.63
C THR A 564 -1.02 -6.54 -10.26
N THR A 565 -1.38 -6.48 -8.97
CA THR A 565 -2.41 -5.57 -8.46
C THR A 565 -1.98 -4.10 -8.51
N LEU A 566 -0.72 -3.78 -8.18
CA LEU A 566 -0.17 -2.42 -8.29
C LEU A 566 -0.13 -1.96 -9.75
N GLN A 567 0.37 -2.79 -10.67
CA GLN A 567 0.35 -2.51 -12.11
C GLN A 567 -1.08 -2.31 -12.61
N SER A 568 -2.02 -3.18 -12.23
CA SER A 568 -3.44 -3.02 -12.59
C SER A 568 -4.02 -1.69 -12.08
N ARG A 569 -3.64 -1.25 -10.87
CA ARG A 569 -4.10 0.03 -10.29
C ARG A 569 -3.53 1.26 -11.01
N ALA A 570 -2.32 1.16 -11.55
CA ALA A 570 -1.71 2.22 -12.35
C ALA A 570 -2.31 2.29 -13.77
N GLU A 571 -2.53 1.15 -14.42
CA GLU A 571 -3.06 1.08 -15.79
C GLU A 571 -4.56 1.40 -15.86
N PHE A 572 -5.35 0.98 -14.87
CA PHE A 572 -6.81 1.11 -14.88
C PHE A 572 -7.29 1.94 -13.68
N PRO A 573 -7.50 3.27 -13.81
CA PRO A 573 -8.10 4.07 -12.74
C PRO A 573 -9.49 3.55 -12.35
N ILE A 574 -10.00 3.94 -11.19
CA ILE A 574 -11.30 3.43 -10.69
C ILE A 574 -12.42 3.81 -11.66
N PHE A 575 -13.15 2.80 -12.13
CA PHE A 575 -14.28 2.94 -13.03
C PHE A 575 -15.38 3.81 -12.40
N GLY A 576 -15.93 4.73 -13.18
CA GLY A 576 -17.01 5.63 -12.74
C GLY A 576 -17.67 6.39 -13.91
N HIS A 577 -16.88 6.77 -14.92
CA HIS A 577 -17.37 7.32 -16.19
C HIS A 577 -16.57 6.74 -17.37
N LYS A 578 -17.20 6.59 -18.54
CA LYS A 578 -16.59 6.00 -19.75
C LYS A 578 -15.29 6.71 -20.16
N ASN A 579 -15.23 8.02 -20.02
CA ASN A 579 -14.13 8.90 -20.44
C ASN A 579 -12.80 8.69 -19.65
N LYS A 580 -12.76 7.73 -18.70
CA LYS A 580 -11.53 7.34 -17.98
C LYS A 580 -10.82 6.11 -18.58
N LEU A 581 -11.37 5.53 -19.64
CA LEU A 581 -10.69 4.51 -20.44
C LEU A 581 -9.66 5.19 -21.36
N LYS A 582 -8.37 4.88 -21.12
CA LYS A 582 -7.34 4.90 -22.16
C LYS A 582 -7.01 3.45 -22.47
N PHE A 583 -7.03 3.10 -23.76
CA PHE A 583 -6.49 1.84 -24.29
C PHE A 583 -5.07 2.10 -24.79
#